data_AF-A0A6I6ULP0-F1
#
_entry.id   AF-A0A6I6ULP0-F1
#
_cell.length_a   1.000
_cell.length_b   1.000
_cell.length_c   1.000
_cell.angle_alpha   90.00
_cell.angle_beta   90.00
_cell.angle_gamma   90.00
#
_symmetry.space_group_name_H-M   'P 1'
#
loop_
_entity.id
_entity.type
_entity.pdbx_description
1 polymer ?
#
loop_
_entity_poly.entity_id
_entity_poly.type
_entity_poly.pdbx_seq_one_letter_code
_entity_poly.pdbx_strand_id
1 'polypeptide(L)'
;MIKNKKYLIASGVILAICMSLYFPYPNNKMIYERSTFMSFPISDQDGYNLLAIIGSFLFIFAMILLVKGISKYHVRTVIIVLFAYSLLPLGLVAVYQETLAEVIAAISYDGKGTCDIDRVTEDELSGECQLLITNHSGDPVTFEIEFLDPYIPDEAYRLTSLMNEGGPYQITVEADREKMVDVKGLLDVSDVPNHGDGGGSTNVHFKISDGERERVL
;
A
#
# COMPACT_ATOMS: atom_id res chain seq x y z
N MET A 1 8.72 19.30 -33.47
CA MET A 1 8.45 18.35 -32.36
C MET A 1 8.45 19.10 -31.04
N ILE A 2 9.54 19.80 -30.72
CA ILE A 2 9.64 20.69 -29.56
C ILE A 2 9.41 22.14 -30.02
N LYS A 3 8.46 22.84 -29.40
CA LYS A 3 8.18 24.27 -29.63
C LYS A 3 8.93 25.15 -28.64
N ASN A 4 8.96 24.76 -27.36
CA ASN A 4 9.68 25.47 -26.32
C ASN A 4 10.32 24.49 -25.34
N LYS A 5 11.66 24.43 -25.37
CA LYS A 5 12.45 23.52 -24.53
C LYS A 5 12.30 23.83 -23.03
N LYS A 6 12.14 25.10 -22.65
CA LYS A 6 11.99 25.49 -21.24
C LYS A 6 10.68 24.97 -20.65
N TYR A 7 9.58 25.07 -21.40
CA TYR A 7 8.29 24.53 -20.95
C TYR A 7 8.30 23.00 -20.84
N LEU A 8 8.97 22.31 -21.77
CA LEU A 8 9.12 20.85 -21.69
C LEU A 8 9.94 20.39 -20.50
N ILE A 9 11.08 21.05 -20.25
CA ILE A 9 11.91 20.73 -19.08
C ILE A 9 11.12 21.01 -17.79
N ALA A 10 10.46 22.17 -17.71
CA ALA A 10 9.65 22.52 -16.55
C ALA A 10 8.52 21.51 -16.30
N SER A 11 7.79 21.09 -17.35
CA SER A 11 6.76 20.05 -17.18
C SER A 11 7.36 18.72 -16.71
N GLY A 12 8.51 18.31 -17.25
CA GLY A 12 9.16 17.07 -16.84
C GLY A 12 9.60 17.09 -15.37
N VAL A 13 10.18 18.20 -14.92
CA VAL A 13 10.58 18.37 -13.51
C VAL A 13 9.37 18.34 -12.59
N ILE A 14 8.28 19.05 -12.92
CA ILE A 14 7.06 19.05 -12.09
C ILE A 14 6.45 17.64 -12.03
N LEU A 15 6.37 16.93 -13.15
CA LEU A 15 5.87 15.54 -13.17
C LEU A 15 6.72 14.61 -12.30
N ALA A 16 8.06 14.75 -12.33
CA ALA A 16 8.94 13.96 -11.48
C ALA A 16 8.74 14.26 -9.98
N ILE A 17 8.55 15.53 -9.61
CA ILE A 17 8.22 15.93 -8.23
C ILE A 17 6.89 15.32 -7.80
N CYS A 18 5.86 15.46 -8.64
CA CYS A 18 4.54 14.89 -8.41
C CYS A 18 4.59 13.37 -8.18
N MET A 19 5.34 12.65 -9.02
CA MET A 19 5.51 11.21 -8.91
C MET A 19 6.27 10.82 -7.62
N SER A 20 7.24 11.64 -7.21
CA SER A 20 8.02 11.36 -5.98
C SER A 20 7.19 11.55 -4.70
N LEU A 21 6.24 12.50 -4.70
CA LEU A 21 5.39 12.77 -3.53
C LEU A 21 4.39 11.63 -3.24
N TYR A 22 3.90 10.98 -4.31
CA TYR A 22 2.87 9.94 -4.26
C TYR A 22 3.34 8.63 -4.87
N PHE A 23 4.64 8.36 -4.76
CA PHE A 23 5.18 7.07 -5.16
C PHE A 23 4.54 5.98 -4.28
N PRO A 24 4.01 4.88 -4.84
CA PRO A 24 3.20 3.90 -4.12
C PRO A 24 4.00 2.98 -3.18
N TYR A 25 5.25 3.32 -2.92
CA TYR A 25 6.22 2.52 -2.16
C TYR A 25 7.06 3.44 -1.26
N PRO A 26 7.46 3.03 -0.05
CA PRO A 26 7.33 1.69 0.55
C PRO A 26 5.92 1.36 1.06
N ASN A 27 5.20 2.33 1.60
CA ASN A 27 3.84 2.13 2.10
C ASN A 27 2.84 2.53 1.02
N ASN A 28 1.84 1.67 0.79
CA ASN A 28 0.78 2.01 -0.14
C ASN A 28 -0.16 3.04 0.52
N LYS A 29 0.07 4.32 0.22
CA LYS A 29 -0.75 5.44 0.74
C LYS A 29 -2.22 5.34 0.33
N MET A 30 -2.56 4.48 -0.64
CA MET A 30 -3.92 4.26 -1.11
C MET A 30 -4.77 3.32 -0.26
N ILE A 31 -4.18 2.65 0.73
CA ILE A 31 -4.87 1.66 1.57
C ILE A 31 -6.14 2.22 2.23
N TYR A 32 -6.18 3.54 2.47
CA TYR A 32 -7.27 4.21 3.18
C TYR A 32 -7.95 5.33 2.36
N GLU A 33 -7.74 5.37 1.05
CA GLU A 33 -8.25 6.44 0.19
C GLU A 33 -9.73 6.28 -0.17
N ARG A 34 -10.50 7.37 -0.03
CA ARG A 34 -11.91 7.41 -0.47
C ARG A 34 -12.07 7.92 -1.90
N SER A 35 -11.14 8.76 -2.37
CA SER A 35 -11.21 9.38 -3.69
C SER A 35 -9.81 9.70 -4.21
N THR A 36 -9.57 9.40 -5.49
CA THR A 36 -8.25 9.53 -6.12
C THR A 36 -8.34 10.31 -7.44
N PHE A 37 -7.27 11.04 -7.77
CA PHE A 37 -7.10 11.66 -9.08
C PHE A 37 -5.70 11.33 -9.60
N MET A 38 -5.56 10.60 -10.71
CA MET A 38 -4.24 10.30 -11.33
C MET A 38 -3.16 9.86 -10.31
N SER A 39 -3.55 9.03 -9.34
CA SER A 39 -2.73 8.53 -8.22
C SER A 39 -2.51 9.49 -7.03
N PHE A 40 -3.28 10.58 -6.94
CA PHE A 40 -3.29 11.47 -5.78
C PHE A 40 -4.49 11.16 -4.86
N PRO A 41 -4.28 10.80 -3.56
CA PRO A 41 -5.32 10.74 -2.52
C PRO A 41 -6.02 12.09 -2.34
N ILE A 42 -7.15 12.38 -2.98
CA ILE A 42 -7.81 13.68 -2.72
C ILE A 42 -8.41 13.72 -1.32
N SER A 43 -8.87 12.57 -0.84
CA SER A 43 -9.40 12.40 0.49
C SER A 43 -9.07 11.01 1.02
N ASP A 44 -8.61 10.98 2.26
CA ASP A 44 -8.39 9.77 3.05
C ASP A 44 -9.40 9.75 4.22
N GLN A 45 -9.09 8.97 5.25
CA GLN A 45 -9.91 8.80 6.44
C GLN A 45 -9.85 10.00 7.39
N ASP A 46 -8.78 10.77 7.35
CA ASP A 46 -8.56 11.99 8.15
C ASP A 46 -9.18 13.23 7.49
N GLY A 47 -9.71 13.07 6.27
CA GLY A 47 -10.43 14.09 5.53
C GLY A 47 -9.73 14.44 4.23
N TYR A 48 -9.60 15.74 3.93
CA TYR A 48 -8.99 16.19 2.68
C TYR A 48 -7.47 16.26 2.81
N ASN A 49 -6.77 15.57 1.90
CA ASN A 49 -5.33 15.64 1.84
C ASN A 49 -4.90 16.88 1.04
N LEU A 50 -4.61 17.97 1.76
CA LEU A 50 -4.23 19.26 1.15
C LEU A 50 -3.03 19.12 0.20
N LEU A 51 -2.04 18.29 0.56
CA LEU A 51 -0.86 18.07 -0.26
C LEU A 51 -1.23 17.43 -1.60
N ALA A 52 -2.22 16.55 -1.63
CA ALA A 52 -2.64 15.83 -2.83
C ALA A 52 -3.49 16.70 -3.74
N ILE A 53 -4.29 17.59 -3.16
CA ILE A 53 -4.99 18.65 -3.88
C ILE A 53 -3.98 19.57 -4.58
N ILE A 54 -2.95 20.04 -3.85
CA ILE A 54 -1.87 20.85 -4.43
C ILE A 54 -1.13 20.08 -5.53
N GLY A 55 -0.80 18.80 -5.28
CA GLY A 55 -0.18 17.90 -6.26
C GLY A 55 -0.99 17.76 -7.55
N SER A 56 -2.32 17.68 -7.42
CA SER A 56 -3.24 17.60 -8.55
C SER A 56 -3.24 18.87 -9.39
N PHE A 57 -3.23 20.06 -8.75
CA PHE A 57 -3.08 21.33 -9.47
C PHE A 57 -1.72 21.44 -10.17
N LEU A 58 -0.64 21.01 -9.51
CA LEU A 58 0.70 20.97 -10.10
C LEU A 58 0.75 20.03 -11.32
N PHE A 59 0.10 18.87 -11.23
CA PHE A 59 0.00 17.92 -12.33
C PHE A 59 -0.72 18.54 -13.54
N ILE A 60 -1.89 19.16 -13.32
CA ILE A 60 -2.63 19.86 -14.40
C ILE A 60 -1.77 20.96 -15.02
N PHE A 61 -1.08 21.75 -14.19
CA PHE A 61 -0.17 22.79 -14.67
C PHE A 61 0.97 22.22 -15.51
N ALA A 62 1.56 21.10 -15.09
CA ALA A 62 2.59 20.39 -15.85
C ALA A 62 2.07 19.92 -17.22
N MET A 63 0.83 19.41 -17.28
CA MET A 63 0.19 19.01 -18.54
C MET A 63 -0.04 20.19 -19.50
N ILE A 64 -0.42 21.37 -18.97
CA ILE A 64 -0.56 22.59 -19.78
C ILE A 64 0.80 23.01 -20.35
N LEU A 65 1.86 22.98 -19.53
CA LEU A 65 3.22 23.29 -19.98
C LEU A 65 3.72 22.30 -21.03
N LEU A 66 3.44 21.01 -20.86
CA LEU A 66 3.75 19.96 -21.83
C LEU A 66 3.13 20.27 -23.19
N VAL A 67 1.83 20.59 -23.22
CA VAL A 67 1.12 20.95 -24.47
C VAL A 67 1.73 22.20 -25.11
N LYS A 68 2.02 23.24 -24.33
CA LYS A 68 2.67 24.48 -24.83
C LYS A 68 4.11 24.26 -25.30
N GLY A 69 4.81 23.28 -24.73
CA GLY A 69 6.19 22.93 -25.04
C GLY A 69 6.35 22.15 -26.35
N ILE A 70 5.29 21.52 -26.85
CA ILE A 70 5.28 20.70 -28.07
C ILE A 70 4.75 21.52 -29.25
N SER A 71 5.12 21.16 -30.49
CA SER A 71 4.66 21.87 -31.70
C SER A 71 3.61 21.12 -32.52
N LYS A 72 3.56 19.77 -32.42
CA LYS A 72 2.70 18.87 -33.18
C LYS A 72 2.46 17.60 -32.35
N TYR A 73 1.34 16.89 -32.56
CA TYR A 73 0.97 15.66 -31.85
C TYR A 73 0.62 15.83 -30.36
N HIS A 74 0.17 17.02 -29.94
CA HIS A 74 -0.16 17.33 -28.54
C HIS A 74 -1.03 16.26 -27.87
N VAL A 75 -2.12 15.85 -28.52
CA VAL A 75 -3.05 14.86 -27.97
C VAL A 75 -2.38 13.49 -27.78
N ARG A 76 -1.59 13.04 -28.76
CA ARG A 76 -0.89 11.75 -28.67
C ARG A 76 0.13 11.76 -27.53
N THR A 77 0.91 12.84 -27.40
CA THR A 77 1.90 12.94 -26.32
C THR A 77 1.24 13.03 -24.95
N VAL A 78 0.15 13.77 -24.81
CA VAL A 78 -0.63 13.82 -23.57
C VAL A 78 -1.08 12.41 -23.18
N ILE A 79 -1.70 11.67 -24.10
CA ILE A 79 -2.14 10.29 -23.84
C ILE A 79 -0.97 9.40 -23.39
N ILE A 80 0.16 9.43 -24.10
CA ILE A 80 1.35 8.65 -23.73
C ILE A 80 1.84 9.01 -22.32
N VAL A 81 1.89 10.30 -21.98
CA VAL A 81 2.33 10.74 -20.65
C VAL A 81 1.35 10.31 -19.57
N LEU A 82 0.05 10.34 -19.81
CA LEU A 82 -0.95 9.86 -18.85
C LEU A 82 -0.77 8.36 -18.56
N PHE A 83 -0.60 7.53 -19.59
CA PHE A 83 -0.32 6.09 -19.43
C PHE A 83 1.03 5.83 -18.77
N ALA A 84 2.07 6.57 -19.15
CA ALA A 84 3.37 6.44 -18.53
C ALA A 84 3.29 6.82 -17.04
N TYR A 85 2.60 7.90 -16.69
CA TYR A 85 2.49 8.35 -15.31
C TYR A 85 1.74 7.34 -14.41
N SER A 86 0.73 6.64 -14.95
CA SER A 86 -0.01 5.63 -14.19
C SER A 86 0.73 4.29 -14.06
N LEU A 87 1.45 3.86 -15.10
CA LEU A 87 2.08 2.52 -15.14
C LEU A 87 3.55 2.51 -14.70
N LEU A 88 4.27 3.60 -14.92
CA LEU A 88 5.70 3.68 -14.60
C LEU A 88 6.00 3.45 -13.12
N PRO A 89 5.23 3.97 -12.14
CA PRO A 89 5.50 3.70 -10.73
C PRO A 89 5.45 2.21 -10.41
N LEU A 90 4.47 1.49 -10.95
CA LEU A 90 4.30 0.04 -10.73
C LEU A 90 5.53 -0.74 -11.24
N GLY A 91 6.00 -0.41 -12.45
CA GLY A 91 7.20 -1.02 -13.01
C GLY A 91 8.47 -0.67 -12.24
N LEU A 92 8.60 0.57 -11.76
CA LEU A 92 9.75 1.00 -10.96
C LEU A 92 9.80 0.28 -9.60
N VAL A 93 8.64 0.09 -8.96
CA VAL A 93 8.55 -0.69 -7.72
C VAL A 93 8.96 -2.13 -7.95
N ALA A 94 8.42 -2.80 -8.97
CA ALA A 94 8.80 -4.18 -9.28
C ALA A 94 10.32 -4.32 -9.51
N VAL A 95 10.91 -3.47 -10.36
CA VAL A 95 12.36 -3.49 -10.61
C VAL A 95 13.14 -3.24 -9.32
N TYR A 96 12.73 -2.28 -8.50
CA TYR A 96 13.39 -2.03 -7.22
C TYR A 96 13.32 -3.25 -6.29
N GLN A 97 12.14 -3.87 -6.16
CA GLN A 97 11.92 -5.02 -5.29
C GLN A 97 12.71 -6.26 -5.71
N GLU A 98 12.86 -6.50 -7.02
CA GLU A 98 13.59 -7.65 -7.56
C GLU A 98 15.12 -7.45 -7.59
N THR A 99 15.62 -6.21 -7.57
CA THR A 99 17.06 -5.95 -7.84
C THR A 99 17.82 -5.26 -6.71
N LEU A 100 17.18 -4.38 -5.95
CA LEU A 100 17.87 -3.52 -4.97
C LEU A 100 17.28 -3.64 -3.57
N ALA A 101 16.04 -4.12 -3.44
CA ALA A 101 15.37 -4.20 -2.16
C ALA A 101 15.97 -5.33 -1.31
N GLU A 102 16.15 -5.04 -0.03
CA GLU A 102 16.66 -5.97 0.97
C GLU A 102 15.61 -6.20 2.05
N VAL A 103 15.58 -7.42 2.62
CA VAL A 103 14.71 -7.76 3.75
C VAL A 103 13.22 -7.44 3.44
N ILE A 104 12.50 -6.76 4.35
CA ILE A 104 11.07 -6.44 4.21
C ILE A 104 10.75 -5.54 3.00
N ALA A 105 11.77 -4.89 2.42
CA ALA A 105 11.60 -4.09 1.22
C ALA A 105 11.30 -4.97 -0.01
N ALA A 106 11.86 -6.19 -0.05
CA ALA A 106 11.67 -7.17 -1.12
C ALA A 106 10.37 -7.99 -1.00
N ILE A 107 9.64 -7.82 0.10
CA ILE A 107 8.38 -8.51 0.33
C ILE A 107 7.24 -7.80 -0.41
N SER A 108 6.36 -8.56 -1.07
CA SER A 108 5.10 -8.06 -1.63
C SER A 108 3.91 -8.91 -1.18
N TYR A 109 2.74 -8.31 -1.18
CA TYR A 109 1.47 -8.92 -0.84
C TYR A 109 0.45 -8.60 -1.95
N ASP A 110 -0.43 -9.55 -2.25
CA ASP A 110 -1.39 -9.44 -3.36
C ASP A 110 -2.66 -8.65 -3.02
N GLY A 111 -2.83 -8.27 -1.75
CA GLY A 111 -3.98 -7.51 -1.26
C GLY A 111 -5.23 -8.36 -0.99
N LYS A 112 -5.17 -9.69 -1.10
CA LYS A 112 -6.37 -10.57 -1.08
C LYS A 112 -6.45 -11.47 0.15
N GLY A 113 -5.69 -11.17 1.19
CA GLY A 113 -5.71 -11.91 2.43
C GLY A 113 -7.09 -11.90 3.08
N THR A 114 -7.38 -12.99 3.77
CA THR A 114 -8.63 -13.23 4.49
C THR A 114 -8.32 -13.52 5.95
N CYS A 115 -9.20 -13.10 6.85
CA CYS A 115 -9.14 -13.45 8.27
C CYS A 115 -10.53 -13.83 8.74
N ASP A 116 -10.67 -14.96 9.40
CA ASP A 116 -11.88 -15.41 10.05
C ASP A 116 -11.63 -15.56 11.54
N ILE A 117 -12.54 -15.01 12.35
CA ILE A 117 -12.48 -15.06 13.82
C ILE A 117 -13.79 -15.66 14.31
N ASP A 118 -13.68 -16.80 14.99
CA ASP A 118 -14.80 -17.55 15.52
C ASP A 118 -14.77 -17.61 17.04
N ARG A 119 -15.93 -17.54 17.68
CA ARG A 119 -16.04 -17.73 19.14
C ARG A 119 -15.83 -19.18 19.52
N VAL A 120 -14.91 -19.41 20.46
CA VAL A 120 -14.73 -20.71 21.11
C VAL A 120 -15.46 -20.73 22.46
N THR A 121 -15.20 -19.73 23.31
CA THR A 121 -15.88 -19.52 24.60
C THR A 121 -16.23 -18.05 24.80
N GLU A 122 -16.69 -17.64 25.99
CA GLU A 122 -17.02 -16.21 26.21
C GLU A 122 -15.79 -15.29 26.10
N ASP A 123 -14.65 -15.72 26.62
CA ASP A 123 -13.43 -14.92 26.66
C ASP A 123 -12.34 -15.46 25.71
N GLU A 124 -12.69 -16.38 24.82
CA GLU A 124 -11.75 -17.06 23.93
C GLU A 124 -12.26 -17.10 22.49
N LEU A 125 -11.47 -16.56 21.57
CA LEU A 125 -11.73 -16.58 20.13
C LEU A 125 -10.66 -17.41 19.40
N SER A 126 -11.04 -18.04 18.29
CA SER A 126 -10.12 -18.71 17.37
C SER A 126 -10.00 -17.85 16.11
N GLY A 127 -8.81 -17.36 15.82
CA GLY A 127 -8.52 -16.58 14.62
C GLY A 127 -7.69 -17.37 13.62
N GLU A 128 -8.07 -17.28 12.34
CA GLU A 128 -7.33 -17.85 11.21
C GLU A 128 -7.23 -16.84 10.08
N CYS A 129 -6.00 -16.47 9.71
CA CYS A 129 -5.71 -15.56 8.61
C CYS A 129 -4.86 -16.24 7.54
N GLN A 130 -5.18 -15.99 6.28
CA GLN A 130 -4.45 -16.51 5.12
C GLN A 130 -3.90 -15.32 4.32
N LEU A 131 -2.58 -15.26 4.18
CA LEU A 131 -1.88 -14.17 3.50
C LEU A 131 -0.96 -14.74 2.43
N LEU A 132 -1.11 -14.32 1.17
CA LEU A 132 -0.22 -14.70 0.07
C LEU A 132 0.94 -13.70 -0.04
N ILE A 133 2.12 -14.12 0.39
CA ILE A 133 3.29 -13.25 0.47
C ILE A 133 4.38 -13.74 -0.49
N THR A 134 4.98 -12.82 -1.23
CA THR A 134 6.07 -13.10 -2.16
C THR A 134 7.35 -12.40 -1.72
N ASN A 135 8.45 -13.15 -1.69
CA ASN A 135 9.79 -12.61 -1.52
C ASN A 135 10.47 -12.53 -2.89
N HIS A 136 10.83 -11.31 -3.31
CA HIS A 136 11.53 -11.04 -4.57
C HIS A 136 13.05 -10.98 -4.45
N SER A 137 13.59 -11.24 -3.25
CA SER A 137 15.04 -11.27 -3.03
C SER A 137 15.61 -12.68 -3.20
N GLY A 138 16.90 -12.74 -3.55
CA GLY A 138 17.66 -13.97 -3.66
C GLY A 138 18.03 -14.63 -2.32
N ASP A 139 17.64 -14.03 -1.19
CA ASP A 139 17.90 -14.52 0.16
C ASP A 139 16.57 -14.78 0.91
N PRO A 140 16.53 -15.74 1.86
CA PRO A 140 15.35 -15.92 2.71
C PRO A 140 15.17 -14.69 3.62
N VAL A 141 13.92 -14.24 3.77
CA VAL A 141 13.58 -13.07 4.59
C VAL A 141 12.69 -13.50 5.74
N THR A 142 13.08 -13.13 6.96
CA THR A 142 12.30 -13.33 8.19
C THR A 142 11.81 -11.97 8.69
N PHE A 143 10.53 -11.88 9.06
CA PHE A 143 9.91 -10.65 9.56
C PHE A 143 8.75 -10.97 10.52
N GLU A 144 8.34 -9.99 11.30
CA GLU A 144 7.17 -10.08 12.17
C GLU A 144 5.94 -9.46 11.48
N ILE A 145 4.75 -10.01 11.76
CA ILE A 145 3.47 -9.46 11.31
C ILE A 145 2.68 -8.89 12.49
N GLU A 146 2.18 -7.67 12.29
CA GLU A 146 1.20 -7.02 13.14
C GLU A 146 -0.06 -6.70 12.32
N PHE A 147 -1.19 -7.29 12.68
CA PHE A 147 -2.46 -7.09 11.98
C PHE A 147 -3.05 -5.72 12.29
N LEU A 148 -3.57 -5.06 11.27
CA LEU A 148 -4.21 -3.75 11.37
C LEU A 148 -5.70 -3.88 11.10
N ASP A 149 -6.51 -3.11 11.81
CA ASP A 149 -7.94 -3.05 11.52
C ASP A 149 -8.22 -2.14 10.31
N PRO A 150 -9.20 -2.49 9.46
CA PRO A 150 -9.78 -1.50 8.57
C PRO A 150 -10.47 -0.43 9.41
N TYR A 151 -10.19 0.84 9.13
CA TYR A 151 -10.85 1.94 9.84
C TYR A 151 -12.35 1.98 9.50
N ILE A 152 -13.17 1.79 10.52
CA ILE A 152 -14.61 1.96 10.49
C ILE A 152 -14.95 3.18 11.36
N PRO A 153 -15.44 4.30 10.79
CA PRO A 153 -15.86 5.45 11.58
C PRO A 153 -16.92 5.05 12.61
N ASP A 154 -16.81 5.60 13.82
CA ASP A 154 -17.77 5.43 14.93
C ASP A 154 -17.81 4.05 15.62
N GLU A 155 -16.95 3.11 15.23
CA GLU A 155 -16.82 1.80 15.90
C GLU A 155 -15.38 1.57 16.38
N ALA A 156 -15.19 1.50 17.70
CA ALA A 156 -13.93 1.04 18.32
C ALA A 156 -13.84 -0.50 18.29
N TYR A 157 -14.27 -1.10 17.18
CA TYR A 157 -14.35 -2.55 17.04
C TYR A 157 -13.04 -3.08 16.48
N ARG A 158 -12.34 -3.90 17.27
CA ARG A 158 -11.18 -4.65 16.81
C ARG A 158 -11.67 -5.91 16.11
N LEU A 159 -11.24 -6.13 14.87
CA LEU A 159 -11.51 -7.35 14.13
C LEU A 159 -10.19 -8.04 13.82
N THR A 160 -9.51 -7.65 12.74
CA THR A 160 -8.23 -8.25 12.35
C THR A 160 -7.12 -8.02 13.36
N SER A 161 -7.11 -6.88 14.06
CA SER A 161 -6.08 -6.61 15.10
C SER A 161 -6.22 -7.48 16.35
N LEU A 162 -7.34 -8.21 16.54
CA LEU A 162 -7.47 -9.19 17.63
C LEU A 162 -6.46 -10.32 17.48
N MET A 163 -6.04 -10.64 16.25
CA MET A 163 -4.99 -11.63 16.01
C MET A 163 -3.71 -11.30 16.77
N ASN A 164 -3.41 -10.02 17.01
CA ASN A 164 -2.19 -9.62 17.71
C ASN A 164 -2.15 -10.10 19.17
N GLU A 165 -3.28 -10.46 19.78
CA GLU A 165 -3.33 -11.04 21.13
C GLU A 165 -2.69 -12.44 21.18
N GLY A 166 -2.72 -13.18 20.07
CA GLY A 166 -2.04 -14.46 19.92
C GLY A 166 -0.60 -14.37 19.40
N GLY A 167 -0.10 -13.15 19.18
CA GLY A 167 1.20 -12.85 18.61
C GLY A 167 2.33 -12.68 19.65
N PRO A 168 3.56 -12.32 19.22
CA PRO A 168 3.94 -11.92 17.86
C PRO A 168 4.07 -13.10 16.88
N TYR A 169 3.84 -12.83 15.59
CA TYR A 169 3.95 -13.83 14.52
C TYR A 169 5.20 -13.60 13.68
N GLN A 170 6.20 -14.47 13.83
CA GLN A 170 7.42 -14.44 13.03
C GLN A 170 7.30 -15.40 11.84
N ILE A 171 7.51 -14.87 10.63
CA ILE A 171 7.35 -15.61 9.37
C ILE A 171 8.63 -15.52 8.58
N THR A 172 9.01 -16.63 7.96
CA THR A 172 10.11 -16.70 6.99
C THR A 172 9.58 -17.09 5.63
N VAL A 173 9.94 -16.32 4.60
CA VAL A 173 9.65 -16.60 3.19
C VAL A 173 10.98 -16.84 2.47
N GLU A 174 11.11 -18.01 1.83
CA GLU A 174 12.32 -18.39 1.11
C GLU A 174 12.61 -17.46 -0.08
N ALA A 175 13.87 -17.43 -0.51
CA ALA A 175 14.34 -16.66 -1.66
C ALA A 175 13.53 -16.92 -2.93
N ASP A 176 13.13 -15.86 -3.64
CA ASP A 176 12.39 -15.90 -4.90
C ASP A 176 11.14 -16.82 -4.86
N ARG A 177 10.44 -16.84 -3.72
CA ARG A 177 9.25 -17.68 -3.52
C ARG A 177 8.03 -16.90 -3.08
N GLU A 178 6.91 -17.39 -3.56
CA GLU A 178 5.59 -17.12 -3.02
C GLU A 178 5.25 -18.16 -1.95
N LYS A 179 4.65 -17.72 -0.85
CA LYS A 179 4.23 -18.54 0.28
C LYS A 179 2.85 -18.11 0.75
N MET A 180 1.92 -19.06 0.81
CA MET A 180 0.70 -18.90 1.59
C MET A 180 1.05 -19.03 3.06
N VAL A 181 0.74 -18.00 3.84
CA VAL A 181 0.99 -17.92 5.27
C VAL A 181 -0.34 -18.07 5.98
N ASP A 182 -0.53 -19.21 6.65
CA ASP A 182 -1.68 -19.46 7.50
C ASP A 182 -1.31 -19.10 8.95
N VAL A 183 -1.80 -17.95 9.42
CA VAL A 183 -1.62 -17.50 10.80
C VAL A 183 -2.84 -17.92 11.60
N LYS A 184 -2.64 -18.81 12.57
CA LYS A 184 -3.71 -19.31 13.45
C LYS A 184 -3.38 -18.99 14.89
N GLY A 185 -4.37 -18.58 15.67
CA GLY A 185 -4.20 -18.24 17.07
C GLY A 185 -5.46 -18.46 17.87
N LEU A 186 -5.28 -18.94 19.11
CA LEU A 186 -6.29 -18.86 20.14
C LEU A 186 -6.08 -17.52 20.86
N LEU A 187 -7.10 -16.68 20.90
CA LEU A 187 -7.03 -15.30 21.33
C LEU A 187 -7.76 -15.18 22.67
N ASP A 188 -7.03 -14.83 23.71
CA ASP A 188 -7.61 -14.47 25.01
C ASP A 188 -8.10 -13.03 24.93
N VAL A 189 -9.41 -12.86 25.03
CA VAL A 189 -10.08 -11.54 24.95
C VAL A 189 -10.67 -11.10 26.28
N SER A 190 -10.32 -11.77 27.39
CA SER A 190 -10.80 -11.45 28.75
C SER A 190 -10.58 -9.98 29.13
N ASP A 191 -9.44 -9.41 28.68
CA ASP A 191 -9.05 -8.03 28.97
C ASP A 191 -9.44 -7.04 27.86
N VAL A 192 -10.13 -7.50 26.80
CA VAL A 192 -10.53 -6.67 25.65
C VAL A 192 -11.98 -6.21 25.82
N PRO A 193 -12.22 -4.93 26.20
CA PRO A 193 -13.57 -4.45 26.43
C PRO A 193 -14.37 -4.42 25.11
N ASN A 194 -15.62 -4.91 25.15
CA ASN A 194 -16.53 -4.94 24.00
C ASN A 194 -15.93 -5.66 22.76
N HIS A 195 -15.18 -6.75 22.96
CA HIS A 195 -14.86 -7.64 21.84
C HIS A 195 -16.17 -8.19 21.26
N GLY A 196 -16.28 -8.30 19.93
CA GLY A 196 -17.45 -8.97 19.36
C GLY A 196 -17.34 -10.48 19.44
N ASP A 197 -18.40 -11.14 19.00
CA ASP A 197 -18.53 -12.60 19.01
C ASP A 197 -17.80 -13.28 17.84
N GLY A 198 -17.02 -12.52 17.05
CA GLY A 198 -16.33 -13.00 15.85
C GLY A 198 -16.72 -12.22 14.59
N GLY A 199 -16.14 -12.62 13.46
CA GLY A 199 -16.36 -12.00 12.16
C GLY A 199 -15.27 -12.35 11.15
N GLY A 200 -15.56 -12.08 9.87
CA GLY A 200 -14.63 -12.29 8.76
C GLY A 200 -14.21 -10.97 8.13
N SER A 201 -12.97 -10.89 7.67
CA SER A 201 -12.41 -9.76 6.93
C SER A 201 -11.73 -10.23 5.65
N THR A 202 -11.80 -9.38 4.62
CA THR A 202 -11.10 -9.56 3.35
C THR A 202 -10.32 -8.30 3.04
N ASN A 203 -9.26 -8.41 2.24
CA ASN A 203 -8.28 -7.34 2.03
C ASN A 203 -7.61 -6.95 3.34
N VAL A 204 -7.15 -7.96 4.08
CA VAL A 204 -6.49 -7.78 5.37
C VAL A 204 -5.25 -6.90 5.18
N HIS A 205 -5.15 -5.86 6.01
CA HIS A 205 -3.98 -4.99 6.09
C HIS A 205 -3.13 -5.39 7.28
N PHE A 206 -1.82 -5.37 7.08
CA PHE A 206 -0.88 -5.71 8.14
C PHE A 206 0.42 -4.96 7.96
N LYS A 207 1.09 -4.73 9.08
CA LYS A 207 2.43 -4.19 9.13
C LYS A 207 3.43 -5.34 9.22
N ILE A 208 4.49 -5.25 8.44
CA ILE A 208 5.67 -6.10 8.58
C ILE A 208 6.82 -5.32 9.20
N SER A 209 7.57 -5.95 10.10
CA SER A 209 8.72 -5.35 10.76
C SER A 209 9.95 -6.26 10.76
N ASP A 210 11.11 -5.64 10.64
CA ASP A 210 12.43 -6.23 10.88
C ASP A 210 13.31 -5.21 11.60
N GLY A 211 13.51 -5.41 12.90
CA GLY A 211 14.19 -4.45 13.77
C GLY A 211 13.46 -3.11 13.82
N GLU A 212 14.15 -2.04 13.41
CA GLU A 212 13.59 -0.67 13.36
C GLU A 212 12.86 -0.36 12.03
N ARG A 213 12.90 -1.27 11.06
CA ARG A 213 12.28 -1.05 9.75
C ARG A 213 10.85 -1.59 9.78
N GLU A 214 9.90 -0.78 9.34
CA GLU A 214 8.50 -1.14 9.28
C GLU A 214 7.88 -0.77 7.93
N ARG A 215 6.90 -1.56 7.50
CA ARG A 215 6.14 -1.31 6.27
C ARG A 215 4.72 -1.83 6.38
N VAL A 216 3.75 -1.08 5.87
CA VAL A 216 2.33 -1.49 5.81
C VAL A 216 1.99 -2.02 4.43
N LEU A 217 1.33 -3.19 4.40
CA LEU A 217 0.91 -3.92 3.20
C LEU A 217 -0.62 -4.03 3.12
#